data_AF-A0A7J4IX70-F1
#
_entry.id   AF-A0A7J4IX70-F1
#
_cell.length_a   1.000
_cell.length_b   1.000
_cell.length_c   1.000
_cell.angle_alpha   90.00
_cell.angle_beta   90.00
_cell.angle_gamma   90.00
#
_symmetry.space_group_name_H-M   'P 1'
#
loop_
_entity.id
_entity.type
_entity.pdbx_description
1 polymer ?
#
loop_
_entity_poly.entity_id
_entity_poly.type
_entity_poly.pdbx_seq_one_letter_code
_entity_poly.pdbx_strand_id
1 'polypeptide(L)'
;MADIGTGQQAIGKIENERAATEKELAALEAELEKANRANKLLEEEKARLTAKIDAISRRRDEFSEKIESREKDLNELNIENSKNEVRIVDLEDEFRDYSAIEPFREFALNDIKKRIPEIEKEIGKLGAINMKSLENFDTFKKEVEDVRQKANKLDEERKAVIEMIAQIDVKKLNVFMECFNHVSAKFSELYYKFFEGEGQLELADKISPLGGGLLIQAKYKEDTMKSIDAMSGGEKSLTALAFLFAIQSYEPAPFYIFDEVDAALDKENSRKVGAMIKEQSSKSQFITISHNDAVINQADQIIGVAMNSHKSSVIGLRLKRGQHAITDNSRPGQLADGGQDDGDDGANAQDDSH
;
A
#
# COMPACT_ATOMS: atom_id res chain seq x y z
N MET A 1 189.54 0.84 52.65
CA MET A 1 188.83 2.05 52.18
C MET A 1 187.88 1.70 51.02
N ALA A 2 186.99 0.69 51.00
CA ALA A 2 185.98 0.11 51.89
C ALA A 2 184.59 0.81 51.99
N ASP A 3 184.33 1.98 51.37
CA ASP A 3 183.02 2.65 51.60
C ASP A 3 182.46 3.54 50.47
N ILE A 4 182.78 3.28 49.19
CA ILE A 4 182.22 4.04 48.04
C ILE A 4 181.53 3.12 47.01
N GLY A 5 181.92 1.84 46.93
CA GLY A 5 181.32 0.89 45.98
C GLY A 5 179.87 0.46 46.34
N THR A 6 179.50 0.51 47.61
CA THR A 6 178.16 0.13 48.12
C THR A 6 177.09 1.19 47.85
N GLY A 7 177.45 2.48 47.81
CA GLY A 7 176.52 3.58 47.51
C GLY A 7 176.13 3.65 46.02
N GLN A 8 177.06 3.38 45.11
CA GLN A 8 176.79 3.38 43.66
C GLN A 8 175.87 2.22 43.23
N GLN A 9 175.93 1.07 43.90
CA GLN A 9 175.00 -0.05 43.67
C GLN A 9 173.57 0.24 44.18
N ALA A 10 173.42 0.99 45.28
CA ALA A 10 172.10 1.35 45.81
C ALA A 10 171.39 2.41 44.95
N ILE A 11 172.13 3.41 44.45
CA ILE A 11 171.59 4.46 43.56
C ILE A 11 171.11 3.85 42.23
N GLY A 12 171.90 2.96 41.62
CA GLY A 12 171.50 2.29 40.38
C GLY A 12 170.29 1.36 40.54
N LYS A 13 170.03 0.84 41.75
CA LYS A 13 168.83 0.04 42.02
C LYS A 13 167.58 0.92 42.15
N ILE A 14 167.69 2.05 42.84
CA ILE A 14 166.60 3.03 42.99
C ILE A 14 166.28 3.71 41.65
N GLU A 15 167.27 4.02 40.81
CA GLU A 15 167.05 4.57 39.47
C GLU A 15 166.35 3.58 38.55
N ASN A 16 166.68 2.29 38.64
CA ASN A 16 165.97 1.25 37.90
C ASN A 16 164.53 1.04 38.40
N GLU A 17 164.31 1.09 39.72
CA GLU A 17 162.96 1.03 40.29
C GLU A 17 162.12 2.25 39.88
N ARG A 18 162.70 3.46 39.88
CA ARG A 18 162.03 4.68 39.43
C ARG A 18 161.71 4.66 37.93
N ALA A 19 162.65 4.20 37.10
CA ALA A 19 162.41 4.02 35.67
C ALA A 19 161.33 2.95 35.39
N ALA A 20 161.27 1.90 36.21
CA ALA A 20 160.20 0.90 36.13
C ALA A 20 158.83 1.47 36.52
N THR A 21 158.77 2.29 37.59
CA THR A 21 157.51 2.93 38.02
C THR A 21 157.06 4.03 37.05
N GLU A 22 157.98 4.83 36.50
CA GLU A 22 157.65 5.82 35.46
C GLU A 22 157.12 5.13 34.19
N LYS A 23 157.64 3.95 33.85
CA LYS A 23 157.16 3.15 32.73
C LYS A 23 155.78 2.52 33.01
N GLU A 24 155.52 2.06 34.23
CA GLU A 24 154.19 1.60 34.65
C GLU A 24 153.18 2.74 34.69
N LEU A 25 153.56 3.92 35.19
CA LEU A 25 152.70 5.10 35.23
C LEU A 25 152.31 5.53 33.81
N ALA A 26 153.28 5.61 32.89
CA ALA A 26 153.02 5.92 31.49
C ALA A 26 152.12 4.87 30.81
N ALA A 27 152.26 3.59 31.17
CA ALA A 27 151.37 2.53 30.69
C ALA A 27 149.95 2.68 31.23
N LEU A 28 149.79 3.01 32.51
CA LEU A 28 148.50 3.24 33.15
C LEU A 28 147.80 4.50 32.62
N GLU A 29 148.54 5.59 32.39
CA GLU A 29 148.04 6.81 31.77
C GLU A 29 147.58 6.57 30.33
N ALA A 30 148.31 5.74 29.56
CA ALA A 30 147.90 5.33 28.23
C ALA A 30 146.64 4.43 28.24
N GLU A 31 146.49 3.55 29.24
CA GLU A 31 145.24 2.80 29.45
C GLU A 31 144.08 3.70 29.86
N LEU A 32 144.30 4.68 30.75
CA LEU A 32 143.29 5.64 31.18
C LEU A 32 142.81 6.50 30.00
N GLU A 33 143.73 6.98 29.15
CA GLU A 33 143.42 7.68 27.90
C GLU A 33 142.57 6.81 26.96
N LYS A 34 142.93 5.53 26.78
CA LYS A 34 142.13 4.59 25.98
C LYS A 34 140.75 4.37 26.57
N ALA A 35 140.64 4.16 27.88
CA ALA A 35 139.37 3.96 28.57
C ALA A 35 138.48 5.20 28.49
N ASN A 36 139.05 6.41 28.62
CA ASN A 36 138.32 7.67 28.47
C ASN A 36 137.82 7.88 27.04
N ARG A 37 138.62 7.56 26.02
CA ARG A 37 138.18 7.58 24.62
C ARG A 37 137.05 6.58 24.36
N ALA A 38 137.16 5.36 24.90
CA ALA A 38 136.12 4.35 24.79
C ALA A 38 134.81 4.78 25.48
N ASN A 39 134.88 5.35 26.69
CA ASN A 39 133.72 5.89 27.40
C ASN A 39 133.06 7.04 26.63
N LYS A 40 133.84 7.93 26.02
CA LYS A 40 133.30 9.02 25.20
C LYS A 40 132.53 8.49 24.00
N LEU A 41 133.10 7.51 23.28
CA LEU A 41 132.41 6.85 22.16
C LEU A 41 131.13 6.15 22.61
N LEU A 42 131.17 5.49 23.78
CA LEU A 42 129.98 4.82 24.35
C LEU A 42 128.88 5.82 24.72
N GLU A 43 129.22 6.97 25.30
CA GLU A 43 128.25 8.02 25.62
C GLU A 43 127.68 8.68 24.36
N GLU A 44 128.48 8.87 23.30
CA GLU A 44 127.99 9.31 21.99
C GLU A 44 127.03 8.29 21.35
N GLU A 45 127.35 7.00 21.44
CA GLU A 45 126.50 5.91 20.93
C GLU A 45 125.19 5.79 21.74
N LYS A 46 125.28 5.89 23.07
CA LYS A 46 124.13 5.93 23.97
C LYS A 46 123.23 7.13 23.66
N ALA A 47 123.78 8.33 23.49
CA ALA A 47 123.02 9.52 23.11
C ALA A 47 122.30 9.32 21.76
N ARG A 48 122.98 8.71 20.77
CA ARG A 48 122.40 8.38 19.47
C ARG A 48 121.26 7.35 19.59
N LEU A 49 121.42 6.33 20.41
CA LEU A 49 120.40 5.31 20.65
C LEU A 49 119.19 5.90 21.40
N THR A 50 119.40 6.74 22.41
CA THR A 50 118.33 7.44 23.11
C THR A 50 117.52 8.32 22.15
N ALA A 51 118.18 9.10 21.29
CA ALA A 51 117.48 9.91 20.29
C ALA A 51 116.65 9.05 19.29
N LYS A 52 117.14 7.86 18.92
CA LYS A 52 116.37 6.91 18.11
C LYS A 52 115.16 6.35 18.85
N ILE A 53 115.31 6.00 20.13
CA ILE A 53 114.22 5.51 20.99
C ILE A 53 113.14 6.58 21.11
N ASP A 54 113.52 7.85 21.32
CA ASP A 54 112.57 8.96 21.42
C ASP A 54 111.82 9.18 20.10
N ALA A 55 112.52 9.13 18.96
CA ALA A 55 111.89 9.25 17.65
C ALA A 55 110.91 8.10 17.37
N ILE A 56 111.27 6.87 17.72
CA ILE A 56 110.39 5.69 17.59
C ILE A 56 109.19 5.81 18.54
N SER A 57 109.40 6.27 19.77
CA SER A 57 108.33 6.45 20.76
C SER A 57 107.31 7.49 20.30
N ARG A 58 107.77 8.65 19.78
CA ARG A 58 106.86 9.65 19.19
C ARG A 58 106.05 9.10 18.02
N ARG A 59 106.68 8.31 17.15
CA ARG A 59 105.98 7.71 16.00
C ARG A 59 104.98 6.63 16.44
N ARG A 60 105.30 5.86 17.49
CA ARG A 60 104.36 4.93 18.12
C ARG A 60 103.16 5.69 18.66
N ASP A 61 103.37 6.79 19.37
CA ASP A 61 102.29 7.57 19.98
C ASP A 61 101.39 8.20 18.89
N GLU A 62 101.95 8.73 17.81
CA GLU A 62 101.18 9.21 16.65
C GLU A 62 100.34 8.11 15.99
N PHE A 63 100.89 6.90 15.84
CA PHE A 63 100.14 5.77 15.30
C PHE A 63 99.07 5.28 16.27
N SER A 64 99.34 5.30 17.59
CA SER A 64 98.34 4.96 18.61
C SER A 64 97.15 5.92 18.58
N GLU A 65 97.38 7.23 18.45
CA GLU A 65 96.29 8.22 18.31
C GLU A 65 95.47 7.98 17.03
N LYS A 66 96.12 7.66 15.91
CA LYS A 66 95.42 7.32 14.65
C LYS A 66 94.62 6.02 14.77
N ILE A 67 95.11 5.04 15.51
CA ILE A 67 94.39 3.79 15.78
C ILE A 67 93.15 4.10 16.63
N GLU A 68 93.29 4.87 17.72
CA GLU A 68 92.17 5.23 18.58
C GLU A 68 91.09 6.03 17.82
N SER A 69 91.49 6.97 16.95
CA SER A 69 90.55 7.70 16.09
C SER A 69 89.81 6.77 15.14
N ARG A 70 90.52 5.84 14.48
CA ARG A 70 89.89 4.89 13.55
C ARG A 70 88.98 3.89 14.25
N GLU A 71 89.31 3.48 15.47
CA GLU A 71 88.46 2.64 16.30
C GLU A 71 87.15 3.35 16.67
N LYS A 72 87.19 4.66 16.96
CA LYS A 72 85.99 5.47 17.16
C LYS A 72 85.13 5.54 15.90
N ASP A 73 85.73 5.86 14.75
CA ASP A 73 85.00 5.92 13.46
C ASP A 73 84.35 4.57 13.11
N LEU A 74 85.07 3.46 13.34
CA LEU A 74 84.58 2.11 13.10
C LEU A 74 83.41 1.78 14.03
N ASN A 75 83.49 2.18 15.30
CA ASN A 75 82.39 2.00 16.24
C ASN A 75 81.15 2.82 15.85
N GLU A 76 81.31 4.07 15.40
CA GLU A 76 80.20 4.88 14.90
C GLU A 76 79.53 4.26 13.68
N LEU A 77 80.31 3.80 12.69
CA LEU A 77 79.81 3.10 11.52
C LEU A 77 79.10 1.79 11.88
N ASN A 78 79.61 1.03 12.86
CA ASN A 78 78.96 -0.20 13.33
C ASN A 78 77.61 0.07 14.01
N ILE A 79 77.49 1.19 14.75
CA ILE A 79 76.23 1.61 15.35
C ILE A 79 75.24 2.01 14.25
N GLU A 80 75.67 2.75 13.23
CA GLU A 80 74.81 3.13 12.10
C GLU A 80 74.38 1.90 11.29
N ASN A 81 75.29 0.96 11.03
CA ASN A 81 74.98 -0.27 10.32
C ASN A 81 73.97 -1.12 11.10
N SER A 82 74.17 -1.29 12.42
CA SER A 82 73.20 -1.97 13.29
C SER A 82 71.81 -1.32 13.25
N LYS A 83 71.73 0.02 13.22
CA LYS A 83 70.45 0.74 13.10
C LYS A 83 69.78 0.48 11.75
N ASN A 84 70.55 0.48 10.67
CA ASN A 84 70.04 0.22 9.33
C ASN A 84 69.58 -1.23 9.18
N GLU A 85 70.30 -2.20 9.75
CA GLU A 85 69.90 -3.61 9.79
C GLU A 85 68.57 -3.80 10.51
N VAL A 86 68.40 -3.20 11.70
CA VAL A 86 67.11 -3.22 12.42
C VAL A 86 66.01 -2.57 11.57
N ARG A 87 66.29 -1.41 10.95
CA ARG A 87 65.31 -0.72 10.12
C ARG A 87 64.88 -1.53 8.89
N ILE A 88 65.79 -2.28 8.29
CA ILE A 88 65.48 -3.19 7.17
C ILE A 88 64.54 -4.29 7.65
N VAL A 89 64.84 -4.93 8.78
CA VAL A 89 63.97 -5.98 9.35
C VAL A 89 62.57 -5.44 9.65
N ASP A 90 62.47 -4.25 10.25
CA ASP A 90 61.18 -3.61 10.52
C ASP A 90 60.38 -3.36 9.23
N LEU A 91 61.04 -2.88 8.18
CA LEU A 91 60.42 -2.61 6.88
C LEU A 91 60.00 -3.91 6.16
N GLU A 92 60.79 -4.98 6.28
CA GLU A 92 60.47 -6.29 5.73
C GLU A 92 59.25 -6.91 6.44
N ASP A 93 59.14 -6.75 7.77
CA ASP A 93 58.00 -7.21 8.54
C ASP A 93 56.74 -6.40 8.19
N GLU A 94 56.85 -5.07 8.10
CA GLU A 94 55.75 -4.19 7.66
C GLU A 94 55.30 -4.53 6.23
N PHE A 95 56.22 -4.87 5.33
CA PHE A 95 55.90 -5.24 3.95
C PHE A 95 55.28 -6.65 3.84
N ARG A 96 55.49 -7.54 4.80
CA ARG A 96 54.96 -8.91 4.77
C ARG A 96 53.43 -8.93 4.64
N ASP A 97 52.76 -8.02 5.35
CA ASP A 97 51.29 -7.88 5.31
C ASP A 97 50.76 -7.46 3.93
N TYR A 98 51.61 -6.90 3.08
CA TYR A 98 51.28 -6.45 1.73
C TYR A 98 51.87 -7.34 0.63
N SER A 99 52.51 -8.45 0.98
CA SER A 99 53.23 -9.34 0.05
C SER A 99 52.36 -9.93 -1.08
N ALA A 100 51.06 -10.08 -0.86
CA ALA A 100 50.11 -10.59 -1.84
C ALA A 100 49.52 -9.49 -2.76
N ILE A 101 49.84 -8.22 -2.50
CA ILE A 101 49.30 -7.09 -3.24
C ILE A 101 50.32 -6.70 -4.31
N GLU A 102 49.89 -6.75 -5.58
CA GLU A 102 50.72 -6.28 -6.68
C GLU A 102 50.91 -4.76 -6.57
N PRO A 103 52.15 -4.25 -6.47
CA PRO A 103 52.38 -2.82 -6.33
C PRO A 103 51.92 -2.09 -7.59
N PHE A 104 51.15 -1.02 -7.41
CA PHE A 104 50.75 -0.13 -8.50
C PHE A 104 51.97 0.60 -9.07
N ARG A 105 52.60 0.01 -10.09
CA ARG A 105 53.79 0.57 -10.76
C ARG A 105 53.46 1.57 -11.87
N GLU A 106 52.20 1.64 -12.30
CA GLU A 106 51.76 2.53 -13.38
C GLU A 106 51.64 4.00 -12.95
N PHE A 107 51.60 4.28 -11.65
CA PHE A 107 51.46 5.64 -11.11
C PHE A 107 52.63 5.98 -10.22
N ALA A 108 53.11 7.22 -10.30
CA ALA A 108 54.08 7.71 -9.34
C ALA A 108 53.44 7.80 -7.95
N LEU A 109 54.20 7.51 -6.89
CA LEU A 109 53.72 7.56 -5.50
C LEU A 109 53.05 8.90 -5.14
N ASN A 110 53.57 10.01 -5.68
CA ASN A 110 53.01 11.34 -5.47
C ASN A 110 51.62 11.52 -6.11
N ASP A 111 51.36 10.87 -7.24
CA ASP A 111 50.07 10.94 -7.93
C ASP A 111 49.03 10.11 -7.17
N ILE A 112 49.41 8.93 -6.67
CA ILE A 112 48.56 8.11 -5.79
C ILE A 112 48.18 8.89 -4.53
N LYS A 113 49.16 9.52 -3.86
CA LYS A 113 48.91 10.34 -2.65
C LYS A 113 47.98 11.52 -2.89
N LYS A 114 48.00 12.12 -4.09
CA LYS A 114 47.06 13.19 -4.46
C LYS A 114 45.66 12.66 -4.76
N ARG A 115 45.56 11.45 -5.32
CA ARG A 115 44.30 10.87 -5.77
C ARG A 115 43.48 10.20 -4.67
N ILE A 116 44.13 9.68 -3.62
CA ILE A 116 43.45 9.16 -2.42
C ILE A 116 42.43 10.16 -1.84
N PRO A 117 42.79 11.41 -1.49
CA PRO A 117 41.83 12.35 -0.92
C PRO A 117 40.74 12.78 -1.91
N GLU A 118 41.01 12.74 -3.22
CA GLU A 118 39.99 12.97 -4.25
C GLU A 118 38.94 11.85 -4.25
N ILE A 119 39.39 10.60 -4.23
CA ILE A 119 38.52 9.41 -4.17
C ILE A 119 37.75 9.37 -2.85
N GLU A 120 38.40 9.64 -1.71
CA GLU A 120 37.73 9.72 -0.41
C GLU A 120 36.65 10.81 -0.39
N LYS A 121 36.92 11.96 -1.03
CA LYS A 121 35.91 13.02 -1.20
C LYS A 121 34.77 12.58 -2.11
N GLU A 122 35.04 11.84 -3.18
CA GLU A 122 34.00 11.26 -4.05
C GLU A 122 33.15 10.23 -3.32
N ILE A 123 33.75 9.35 -2.53
CA ILE A 123 33.04 8.41 -1.66
C ILE A 123 32.19 9.19 -0.63
N GLY A 124 32.75 10.24 -0.03
CA GLY A 124 32.02 11.10 0.90
C GLY A 124 30.80 11.80 0.29
N LYS A 125 30.84 12.17 -1.00
CA LYS A 125 29.69 12.74 -1.72
C LYS A 125 28.53 11.77 -1.89
N LEU A 126 28.79 10.45 -1.92
CA LEU A 126 27.75 9.42 -1.99
C LEU A 126 26.93 9.35 -0.70
N GLY A 127 27.42 9.92 0.40
CA GLY A 127 26.75 9.94 1.69
C GLY A 127 26.60 8.55 2.30
N ALA A 128 25.66 8.40 3.23
CA ALA A 128 25.37 7.10 3.83
C ALA A 128 24.60 6.21 2.84
N ILE A 129 25.29 5.27 2.20
CA ILE A 129 24.68 4.29 1.31
C ILE A 129 23.80 3.36 2.16
N ASN A 130 22.49 3.40 1.91
CA ASN A 130 21.55 2.52 2.59
C ASN A 130 21.61 1.11 1.98
N MET A 131 22.34 0.21 2.63
CA MET A 131 22.52 -1.18 2.19
C MET A 131 21.21 -1.99 2.14
N LYS A 132 20.16 -1.57 2.85
CA LYS A 132 18.83 -2.22 2.81
C LYS A 132 17.96 -1.78 1.64
N SER A 133 18.44 -0.84 0.80
CA SER A 133 17.63 -0.26 -0.28
C SER A 133 17.23 -1.30 -1.33
N LEU A 134 18.10 -2.29 -1.59
CA LEU A 134 17.81 -3.37 -2.54
C LEU A 134 16.69 -4.29 -2.03
N GLU A 135 16.78 -4.74 -0.77
CA GLU A 135 15.74 -5.57 -0.14
C GLU A 135 14.40 -4.83 -0.04
N ASN A 136 14.45 -3.55 0.35
CA ASN A 136 13.26 -2.70 0.43
C ASN A 136 12.65 -2.44 -0.96
N PHE A 137 13.48 -2.25 -2.00
CA PHE A 137 13.01 -2.05 -3.36
C PHE A 137 12.21 -3.25 -3.85
N ASP A 138 12.71 -4.47 -3.66
CA ASP A 138 12.01 -5.69 -4.07
C ASP A 138 10.69 -5.87 -3.32
N THR A 139 10.66 -5.50 -2.03
CA THR A 139 9.45 -5.53 -1.21
C THR A 139 8.42 -4.52 -1.71
N PHE A 140 8.80 -3.24 -1.86
CA PHE A 140 7.90 -2.20 -2.34
C PHE A 140 7.46 -2.44 -3.78
N LYS A 141 8.31 -3.01 -4.63
CA LYS A 141 7.95 -3.38 -5.99
C LYS A 141 6.78 -4.37 -6.01
N LYS A 142 6.83 -5.41 -5.15
CA LYS A 142 5.72 -6.37 -5.00
C LYS A 142 4.46 -5.70 -4.49
N GLU A 143 4.56 -4.86 -3.46
CA GLU A 143 3.40 -4.13 -2.94
C GLU A 143 2.75 -3.23 -4.01
N VAL A 144 3.56 -2.51 -4.79
CA VAL A 144 3.08 -1.66 -5.89
C VAL A 144 2.39 -2.50 -6.96
N GLU A 145 2.95 -3.66 -7.31
CA GLU A 145 2.37 -4.57 -8.30
C GLU A 145 1.01 -5.13 -7.81
N ASP A 146 0.93 -5.56 -6.55
CA ASP A 146 -0.30 -6.03 -5.93
C ASP A 146 -1.38 -4.95 -5.89
N VAL A 147 -1.03 -3.72 -5.50
CA VAL A 147 -1.95 -2.58 -5.47
C VAL A 147 -2.43 -2.23 -6.88
N ARG A 148 -1.55 -2.27 -7.89
CA ARG A 148 -1.92 -2.04 -9.29
C ARG A 148 -2.89 -3.10 -9.81
N GLN A 149 -2.64 -4.38 -9.50
CA GLN A 149 -3.55 -5.46 -9.90
C GLN A 149 -4.93 -5.29 -9.26
N LYS A 150 -4.99 -4.97 -7.96
CA LYS A 150 -6.25 -4.69 -7.25
C LYS A 150 -6.97 -3.48 -7.85
N ALA A 151 -6.25 -2.41 -8.18
CA ALA A 151 -6.82 -1.21 -8.78
C ALA A 151 -7.43 -1.51 -10.17
N ASN A 152 -6.72 -2.27 -11.00
CA ASN A 152 -7.22 -2.68 -12.32
C ASN A 152 -8.48 -3.53 -12.20
N LYS A 153 -8.51 -4.49 -11.27
CA LYS A 153 -9.69 -5.32 -11.02
C LYS A 153 -10.89 -4.47 -10.57
N LEU A 154 -10.69 -3.51 -9.68
CA LEU A 154 -11.74 -2.59 -9.26
C LEU A 154 -12.25 -1.71 -10.41
N ASP A 155 -11.38 -1.31 -11.34
CA ASP A 155 -11.80 -0.57 -12.53
C ASP A 155 -12.66 -1.42 -13.48
N GLU A 156 -12.29 -2.69 -13.67
CA GLU A 156 -13.08 -3.65 -14.44
C GLU A 156 -14.45 -3.91 -13.80
N GLU A 157 -14.50 -4.15 -12.49
CA GLU A 157 -15.75 -4.31 -11.73
C GLU A 157 -16.63 -3.05 -11.82
N ARG A 158 -16.03 -1.85 -11.68
CA ARG A 158 -16.73 -0.57 -11.85
C ARG A 158 -17.37 -0.46 -13.24
N LYS A 159 -16.62 -0.79 -14.30
CA LYS A 159 -17.13 -0.76 -15.68
C LYS A 159 -18.29 -1.73 -15.87
N ALA A 160 -18.18 -2.96 -15.35
CA ALA A 160 -19.24 -3.95 -15.41
C ALA A 160 -20.52 -3.49 -14.70
N VAL A 161 -20.40 -2.84 -13.53
CA VAL A 161 -21.55 -2.27 -12.82
C VAL A 161 -22.21 -1.14 -13.62
N ILE A 162 -21.44 -0.24 -14.21
CA ILE A 162 -21.98 0.84 -15.04
C ILE A 162 -22.72 0.28 -16.26
N GLU A 163 -22.16 -0.74 -16.91
CA GLU A 163 -22.81 -1.40 -18.03
C GLU A 163 -24.11 -2.10 -17.61
N MET A 164 -24.09 -2.78 -16.46
CA MET A 164 -25.29 -3.41 -15.90
C MET A 164 -26.40 -2.38 -15.61
N ILE A 165 -26.05 -1.21 -15.05
CA ILE A 165 -27.00 -0.12 -14.82
C ILE A 165 -27.62 0.34 -16.15
N ALA A 166 -26.78 0.56 -17.18
CA ALA A 166 -27.27 0.97 -18.49
C ALA A 166 -28.21 -0.08 -19.11
N GLN A 167 -27.88 -1.37 -19.01
CA GLN A 167 -28.75 -2.46 -19.48
C GLN A 167 -30.07 -2.50 -18.71
N ILE A 168 -30.04 -2.28 -17.39
CA ILE A 168 -31.24 -2.23 -16.56
C ILE A 168 -32.11 -1.03 -16.96
N ASP A 169 -31.54 0.13 -17.23
CA ASP A 169 -32.32 1.32 -17.59
C ASP A 169 -32.98 1.19 -18.95
N VAL A 170 -32.31 0.57 -19.93
CA VAL A 170 -32.94 0.21 -21.21
C VAL A 170 -34.10 -0.78 -21.00
N LYS A 171 -33.90 -1.82 -20.17
CA LYS A 171 -34.97 -2.78 -19.86
C LYS A 171 -36.16 -2.11 -19.16
N LYS A 172 -35.92 -1.25 -18.18
CA LYS A 172 -36.96 -0.47 -17.49
C LYS A 172 -37.77 0.36 -18.49
N LEU A 173 -37.09 1.07 -19.38
CA LEU A 173 -37.75 1.90 -20.39
C LEU A 173 -38.61 1.05 -21.34
N ASN A 174 -38.10 -0.09 -21.79
CA ASN A 174 -38.85 -1.00 -22.66
C ASN A 174 -40.12 -1.52 -21.99
N VAL A 175 -40.01 -2.03 -20.75
CA VAL A 175 -41.16 -2.54 -19.98
C VAL A 175 -42.18 -1.42 -19.71
N PHE A 176 -41.71 -0.22 -19.38
CA PHE A 176 -42.58 0.93 -19.19
C PHE A 176 -43.33 1.30 -20.47
N MET A 177 -42.64 1.39 -21.60
CA MET A 177 -43.25 1.76 -22.88
C MET A 177 -44.22 0.69 -23.39
N GLU A 178 -43.91 -0.59 -23.19
CA GLU A 178 -44.82 -1.70 -23.49
C GLU A 178 -46.13 -1.57 -22.70
N CYS A 179 -46.01 -1.40 -21.38
CA CYS A 179 -47.16 -1.18 -20.50
C CYS A 179 -47.95 0.08 -20.88
N PHE A 180 -47.26 1.21 -21.06
CA PHE A 180 -47.88 2.48 -21.43
C PHE A 180 -48.65 2.37 -22.76
N ASN A 181 -48.05 1.77 -23.79
CA ASN A 181 -48.69 1.62 -25.09
C ASN A 181 -49.94 0.73 -25.01
N HIS A 182 -49.89 -0.36 -24.25
CA HIS A 182 -51.05 -1.23 -24.02
C HIS A 182 -52.16 -0.50 -23.28
N VAL A 183 -51.83 0.16 -22.16
CA VAL A 183 -52.79 0.91 -21.34
C VAL A 183 -53.38 2.08 -22.13
N SER A 184 -52.59 2.79 -22.93
CA SER A 184 -53.06 3.89 -23.79
C SER A 184 -54.04 3.39 -24.84
N ALA A 185 -53.70 2.32 -25.57
CA ALA A 185 -54.60 1.73 -26.56
C ALA A 185 -55.91 1.24 -25.93
N LYS A 186 -55.84 0.55 -24.79
CA LYS A 186 -57.02 0.06 -24.10
C LYS A 186 -57.86 1.19 -23.51
N PHE A 187 -57.24 2.24 -22.98
CA PHE A 187 -57.93 3.40 -22.47
C PHE A 187 -58.77 4.06 -23.56
N SER A 188 -58.19 4.34 -24.73
CA SER A 188 -58.93 4.92 -25.87
C SER A 188 -60.10 4.03 -26.32
N GLU A 189 -59.89 2.71 -26.40
CA GLU A 189 -60.95 1.75 -26.76
C GLU A 189 -62.10 1.74 -25.75
N LEU A 190 -61.79 1.63 -24.45
CA LEU A 190 -62.79 1.61 -23.38
C LEU A 190 -63.53 2.93 -23.29
N TYR A 191 -62.82 4.05 -23.45
CA TYR A 191 -63.43 5.37 -23.40
C TYR A 191 -64.44 5.56 -24.54
N TYR A 192 -64.07 5.19 -25.77
CA TYR A 192 -64.96 5.24 -26.92
C TYR A 192 -66.17 4.33 -26.74
N LYS A 193 -65.96 3.09 -26.31
CA LYS A 193 -67.00 2.07 -26.17
C LYS A 193 -68.10 2.44 -25.17
N PHE A 194 -67.71 2.99 -24.01
CA PHE A 194 -68.66 3.23 -22.93
C PHE A 194 -69.17 4.68 -22.88
N PHE A 195 -68.41 5.65 -23.40
CA PHE A 195 -68.72 7.07 -23.26
C PHE A 195 -68.94 7.80 -24.58
N GLU A 196 -68.90 7.14 -25.74
CA GLU A 196 -69.12 7.76 -27.05
C GLU A 196 -68.24 9.02 -27.27
N GLY A 197 -67.03 8.99 -26.74
CA GLY A 197 -66.06 10.08 -26.74
C GLY A 197 -64.66 9.62 -27.11
N GLU A 198 -63.68 10.51 -27.00
CA GLU A 198 -62.27 10.18 -27.22
C GLU A 198 -61.47 10.42 -25.95
N GLY A 199 -60.69 9.43 -25.53
CA GLY A 199 -59.74 9.53 -24.43
C GLY A 199 -58.34 9.22 -24.93
N GLN A 200 -57.36 10.01 -24.50
CA GLN A 200 -55.96 9.83 -24.84
C GLN A 200 -55.07 9.97 -23.60
N LEU A 201 -54.03 9.11 -23.54
CA LEU A 201 -52.94 9.22 -22.60
C LEU A 201 -51.71 9.79 -23.31
N GLU A 202 -51.10 10.82 -22.73
CA GLU A 202 -49.87 11.42 -23.24
C GLU A 202 -48.80 11.50 -22.16
N LEU A 203 -47.55 11.23 -22.54
CA LEU A 203 -46.40 11.47 -21.68
C LEU A 203 -46.05 12.96 -21.77
N ALA A 204 -45.91 13.62 -20.61
CA ALA A 204 -45.54 15.03 -20.54
C ALA A 204 -44.15 15.30 -21.16
N ASP A 205 -43.25 14.32 -21.04
CA ASP A 205 -41.94 14.33 -21.69
C ASP A 205 -41.76 13.08 -22.55
N LYS A 206 -41.68 13.27 -23.88
CA LYS A 206 -41.45 12.20 -24.85
C LYS A 206 -39.98 11.77 -24.94
N ILE A 207 -39.05 12.62 -24.49
CA ILE A 207 -37.60 12.38 -24.51
C ILE A 207 -37.21 11.59 -23.25
N SER A 208 -37.80 11.92 -22.10
CA SER A 208 -37.60 11.21 -20.83
C SER A 208 -38.92 10.68 -20.24
N PRO A 209 -39.46 9.56 -20.78
CA PRO A 209 -40.74 9.00 -20.34
C PRO A 209 -40.84 8.70 -18.84
N LEU A 210 -39.73 8.29 -18.21
CA LEU A 210 -39.69 7.90 -16.80
C LEU A 210 -39.57 9.09 -15.85
N GLY A 211 -39.06 10.24 -16.33
CA GLY A 211 -38.93 11.47 -15.55
C GLY A 211 -40.12 12.42 -15.71
N GLY A 212 -40.94 12.21 -16.74
CA GLY A 212 -42.13 13.00 -17.02
C GLY A 212 -43.37 12.53 -16.25
N GLY A 213 -44.40 13.40 -16.24
CA GLY A 213 -45.73 13.03 -15.77
C GLY A 213 -46.58 12.36 -16.87
N LEU A 214 -47.71 11.80 -16.46
CA LEU A 214 -48.75 11.29 -17.35
C LEU A 214 -49.90 12.31 -17.44
N LEU A 215 -50.26 12.69 -18.65
CA LEU A 215 -51.39 13.55 -18.94
C LEU A 215 -52.57 12.69 -19.41
N ILE A 216 -53.71 12.84 -18.74
CA ILE A 216 -54.95 12.16 -19.09
C ILE A 216 -55.89 13.21 -19.68
N GLN A 217 -56.24 13.04 -20.94
CA GLN A 217 -57.14 13.94 -21.66
C GLN A 217 -58.33 13.16 -22.21
N ALA A 218 -59.52 13.76 -22.13
CA ALA A 218 -60.69 13.20 -22.78
C ALA A 218 -61.68 14.28 -23.20
N LYS A 219 -62.53 13.92 -24.17
CA LYS A 219 -63.71 14.70 -24.58
C LYS A 219 -64.93 13.80 -24.64
N TYR A 220 -66.08 14.35 -24.28
CA TYR A 220 -67.37 13.70 -24.41
C TYR A 220 -68.11 14.22 -25.65
N LYS A 221 -68.54 13.33 -26.55
CA LYS A 221 -69.23 13.68 -27.80
C LYS A 221 -68.49 14.76 -28.60
N GLU A 222 -69.14 15.89 -28.92
CA GLU A 222 -68.55 17.00 -29.69
C GLU A 222 -67.89 18.08 -28.81
N ASP A 223 -67.62 17.79 -27.54
CA ASP A 223 -66.90 18.72 -26.67
C ASP A 223 -65.39 18.77 -27.02
N THR A 224 -64.72 19.78 -26.49
CA THR A 224 -63.27 19.99 -26.61
C THR A 224 -62.49 19.04 -25.70
N MET A 225 -61.27 18.66 -26.12
CA MET A 225 -60.36 17.87 -25.29
C MET A 225 -59.99 18.64 -24.03
N LYS A 226 -60.26 18.04 -22.87
CA LYS A 226 -59.98 18.61 -21.55
C LYS A 226 -59.01 17.71 -20.80
N SER A 227 -58.13 18.31 -20.00
CA SER A 227 -57.38 17.59 -18.97
C SER A 227 -58.33 17.08 -17.90
N ILE A 228 -58.03 15.93 -17.29
CA ILE A 228 -58.82 15.33 -16.19
C ILE A 228 -59.09 16.31 -15.03
N ASP A 229 -58.21 17.28 -14.79
CA ASP A 229 -58.37 18.30 -13.75
C ASP A 229 -59.39 19.38 -14.08
N ALA A 230 -59.72 19.55 -15.37
CA ALA A 230 -60.69 20.52 -15.87
C ALA A 230 -62.08 19.91 -16.12
N MET A 231 -62.27 18.61 -15.83
CA MET A 231 -63.54 17.89 -16.02
C MET A 231 -64.51 18.09 -14.85
N SER A 232 -65.80 17.91 -15.10
CA SER A 232 -66.81 17.85 -14.03
C SER A 232 -66.62 16.61 -13.14
N GLY A 233 -67.18 16.60 -11.93
CA GLY A 233 -66.97 15.48 -10.98
C GLY A 233 -67.39 14.11 -11.52
N GLY A 234 -68.49 14.05 -12.26
CA GLY A 234 -68.96 12.82 -12.92
C GLY A 234 -68.02 12.37 -14.05
N GLU A 235 -67.64 13.29 -14.93
CA GLU A 235 -66.69 13.00 -16.04
C GLU A 235 -65.31 12.59 -15.52
N LYS A 236 -64.83 13.23 -14.47
CA LYS A 236 -63.57 12.89 -13.80
C LYS A 236 -63.61 11.46 -13.24
N SER A 237 -64.72 11.09 -12.58
CA SER A 237 -64.91 9.76 -12.02
C SER A 237 -64.96 8.68 -13.11
N LEU A 238 -65.67 8.95 -14.21
CA LEU A 238 -65.75 8.03 -15.35
C LEU A 238 -64.41 7.87 -16.07
N THR A 239 -63.70 8.97 -16.29
CA THR A 239 -62.38 8.97 -16.92
C THR A 239 -61.36 8.22 -16.05
N ALA A 240 -61.41 8.40 -14.73
CA ALA A 240 -60.58 7.65 -13.79
C ALA A 240 -60.91 6.16 -13.79
N LEU A 241 -62.19 5.77 -13.82
CA LEU A 241 -62.61 4.38 -13.93
C LEU A 241 -62.14 3.75 -15.24
N ALA A 242 -62.31 4.44 -16.37
CA ALA A 242 -61.82 3.96 -17.67
C ALA A 242 -60.31 3.73 -17.66
N PHE A 243 -59.54 4.64 -17.06
CA PHE A 243 -58.11 4.49 -16.89
C PHE A 243 -57.74 3.32 -15.98
N LEU A 244 -58.45 3.15 -14.86
CA LEU A 244 -58.25 2.02 -13.95
C LEU A 244 -58.48 0.67 -14.66
N PHE A 245 -59.56 0.54 -15.43
CA PHE A 245 -59.83 -0.67 -16.20
C PHE A 245 -58.81 -0.90 -17.32
N ALA A 246 -58.28 0.16 -17.93
CA ALA A 246 -57.20 0.04 -18.91
C ALA A 246 -55.94 -0.54 -18.27
N ILE A 247 -55.56 -0.09 -17.07
CA ILE A 247 -54.46 -0.67 -16.29
C ILE A 247 -54.73 -2.14 -15.96
N GLN A 248 -55.92 -2.45 -15.45
CA GLN A 248 -56.32 -3.82 -15.10
C GLN A 248 -56.27 -4.78 -16.30
N SER A 249 -56.45 -4.27 -17.52
CA SER A 249 -56.39 -5.09 -18.72
C SER A 249 -54.97 -5.55 -19.10
N TYR A 250 -53.93 -4.87 -18.61
CA TYR A 250 -52.53 -5.23 -18.86
C TYR A 250 -52.12 -6.43 -18.01
N GLU A 251 -52.42 -6.36 -16.71
CA GLU A 251 -52.15 -7.43 -15.75
C GLU A 251 -53.39 -7.68 -14.87
N PRO A 252 -54.28 -8.59 -15.31
CA PRO A 252 -55.54 -8.83 -14.60
C PRO A 252 -55.30 -9.57 -13.28
N ALA A 253 -55.88 -9.03 -12.20
CA ALA A 253 -55.89 -9.64 -10.88
C ALA A 253 -56.99 -10.73 -10.80
N PRO A 254 -56.85 -11.72 -9.90
CA PRO A 254 -57.85 -12.76 -9.74
C PRO A 254 -59.21 -12.22 -9.27
N PHE A 255 -59.23 -11.16 -8.46
CA PHE A 255 -60.46 -10.48 -8.05
C PHE A 255 -60.26 -8.98 -7.82
N TYR A 256 -61.35 -8.24 -7.93
CA TYR A 256 -61.44 -6.79 -7.68
C TYR A 256 -62.60 -6.49 -6.74
N ILE A 257 -62.40 -5.53 -5.83
CA ILE A 257 -63.42 -5.03 -4.91
C ILE A 257 -63.64 -3.55 -5.20
N PHE A 258 -64.87 -3.17 -5.51
CA PHE A 258 -65.29 -1.79 -5.72
C PHE A 258 -66.32 -1.41 -4.67
N ASP A 259 -66.07 -0.31 -3.97
CA ASP A 259 -66.95 0.22 -2.93
C ASP A 259 -67.49 1.59 -3.36
N GLU A 260 -68.80 1.67 -3.58
CA GLU A 260 -69.54 2.87 -3.95
C GLU A 260 -68.92 3.70 -5.10
N VAL A 261 -68.30 3.01 -6.07
CA VAL A 261 -67.62 3.64 -7.22
C VAL A 261 -68.53 4.47 -8.12
N ASP A 262 -69.84 4.30 -7.97
CA ASP A 262 -70.92 4.95 -8.70
C ASP A 262 -71.65 6.04 -7.90
N ALA A 263 -71.22 6.35 -6.67
CA ALA A 263 -71.88 7.35 -5.82
C ALA A 263 -71.97 8.76 -6.44
N ALA A 264 -70.98 9.12 -7.28
CA ALA A 264 -70.92 10.42 -7.96
C ALA A 264 -71.52 10.40 -9.38
N LEU A 265 -72.14 9.28 -9.80
CA LEU A 265 -72.62 9.07 -11.17
C LEU A 265 -74.14 9.14 -11.25
N ASP A 266 -74.64 9.70 -12.36
CA ASP A 266 -76.06 9.59 -12.69
C ASP A 266 -76.45 8.15 -13.08
N LYS A 267 -77.75 7.91 -13.28
CA LYS A 267 -78.29 6.59 -13.61
C LYS A 267 -77.77 6.02 -14.93
N GLU A 268 -77.53 6.85 -15.94
CA GLU A 268 -77.05 6.41 -17.25
C GLU A 268 -75.58 5.99 -17.19
N ASN A 269 -74.76 6.79 -16.52
CA ASN A 269 -73.34 6.56 -16.32
C ASN A 269 -73.09 5.39 -15.37
N SER A 270 -73.92 5.21 -14.35
CA SER A 270 -73.89 4.02 -13.49
C SER A 270 -74.23 2.75 -14.26
N ARG A 271 -75.17 2.81 -15.22
CA ARG A 271 -75.46 1.69 -16.13
C ARG A 271 -74.25 1.34 -17.01
N LYS A 272 -73.54 2.34 -17.53
CA LYS A 272 -72.32 2.16 -18.33
C LYS A 272 -71.22 1.48 -17.51
N VAL A 273 -70.97 1.94 -16.28
CA VAL A 273 -70.02 1.31 -15.35
C VAL A 273 -70.42 -0.13 -15.01
N GLY A 274 -71.68 -0.38 -14.70
CA GLY A 274 -72.17 -1.76 -14.46
C GLY A 274 -71.96 -2.68 -15.66
N ALA A 275 -72.22 -2.21 -16.88
CA ALA A 275 -71.97 -2.98 -18.10
C ALA A 275 -70.48 -3.26 -18.32
N MET A 276 -69.61 -2.29 -17.99
CA MET A 276 -68.16 -2.44 -18.06
C MET A 276 -67.64 -3.48 -17.07
N ILE A 277 -68.09 -3.42 -15.81
CA ILE A 277 -67.78 -4.43 -14.78
C ILE A 277 -68.22 -5.82 -15.26
N LYS A 278 -69.43 -5.92 -15.83
CA LYS A 278 -69.97 -7.19 -16.34
C LYS A 278 -69.16 -7.78 -17.49
N GLU A 279 -68.64 -6.94 -18.36
CA GLU A 279 -67.78 -7.41 -19.45
C GLU A 279 -66.44 -7.93 -18.91
N GLN A 280 -65.82 -7.16 -18.00
CA GLN A 280 -64.54 -7.53 -17.40
C GLN A 280 -64.66 -8.73 -16.46
N SER A 281 -65.85 -9.00 -15.91
CA SER A 281 -66.07 -10.16 -15.05
C SER A 281 -65.93 -11.52 -15.75
N SER A 282 -65.84 -11.51 -17.09
CA SER A 282 -65.48 -12.71 -17.87
C SER A 282 -64.05 -13.19 -17.62
N LYS A 283 -63.15 -12.32 -17.15
CA LYS A 283 -61.73 -12.62 -16.93
C LYS A 283 -61.32 -12.63 -15.46
N SER A 284 -61.99 -11.84 -14.62
CA SER A 284 -61.66 -11.68 -13.20
C SER A 284 -62.93 -11.64 -12.35
N GLN A 285 -62.84 -11.99 -11.07
CA GLN A 285 -64.00 -11.88 -10.17
C GLN A 285 -64.19 -10.43 -9.72
N PHE A 286 -65.42 -9.89 -9.84
CA PHE A 286 -65.74 -8.55 -9.34
C PHE A 286 -66.71 -8.65 -8.16
N ILE A 287 -66.39 -7.95 -7.07
CA ILE A 287 -67.25 -7.74 -5.91
C ILE A 287 -67.51 -6.24 -5.84
N THR A 288 -68.76 -5.82 -6.05
CA THR A 288 -69.13 -4.40 -6.06
C THR A 288 -70.18 -4.13 -4.99
N ILE A 289 -69.91 -3.12 -4.16
CA ILE A 289 -70.83 -2.58 -3.16
C ILE A 289 -71.42 -1.31 -3.77
N SER A 290 -72.74 -1.30 -3.96
CA SER A 290 -73.48 -0.16 -4.52
C SER A 290 -74.94 -0.22 -4.07
N HIS A 291 -75.57 0.95 -3.98
CA HIS A 291 -77.00 1.12 -3.76
C HIS A 291 -77.76 1.48 -5.06
N ASN A 292 -77.07 1.54 -6.20
CA ASN A 292 -77.64 1.95 -7.47
C ASN A 292 -78.20 0.75 -8.24
N ASP A 293 -79.50 0.78 -8.50
CA ASP A 293 -80.19 -0.26 -9.25
C ASP A 293 -79.54 -0.54 -10.61
N ALA A 294 -78.94 0.47 -11.26
CA ALA A 294 -78.31 0.30 -12.57
C ALA A 294 -77.09 -0.63 -12.54
N VAL A 295 -76.30 -0.59 -11.46
CA VAL A 295 -75.14 -1.47 -11.26
C VAL A 295 -75.59 -2.84 -10.75
N ILE A 296 -76.50 -2.86 -9.77
CA ILE A 296 -77.05 -4.08 -9.17
C ILE A 296 -77.69 -4.98 -10.23
N ASN A 297 -78.42 -4.40 -11.20
CA ASN A 297 -79.08 -5.15 -12.27
C ASN A 297 -78.12 -5.87 -13.23
N GLN A 298 -76.82 -5.55 -13.24
CA GLN A 298 -75.81 -6.22 -14.08
C GLN A 298 -75.15 -7.42 -13.37
N ALA A 299 -75.35 -7.55 -12.06
CA ALA A 299 -74.73 -8.60 -11.25
C ALA A 299 -75.29 -10.00 -11.56
N ASP A 300 -74.44 -11.03 -11.43
CA ASP A 300 -74.89 -12.43 -11.49
C ASP A 300 -75.52 -12.90 -10.17
N GLN A 301 -75.06 -12.33 -9.06
CA GLN A 301 -75.50 -12.64 -7.70
C GLN A 301 -75.48 -11.37 -6.86
N ILE A 302 -76.46 -11.23 -5.97
CA ILE A 302 -76.57 -10.13 -5.01
C ILE A 302 -76.34 -10.69 -3.62
N ILE A 303 -75.53 -9.98 -2.83
CA ILE A 303 -75.38 -10.23 -1.40
C ILE A 303 -75.99 -9.03 -0.66
N GLY A 304 -77.14 -9.22 -0.05
CA GLY A 304 -77.81 -8.22 0.77
C GLY A 304 -77.31 -8.27 2.20
N VAL A 305 -77.04 -7.11 2.79
CA VAL A 305 -76.70 -6.97 4.22
C VAL A 305 -77.89 -6.31 4.92
N ALA A 306 -78.41 -6.98 5.95
CA ALA A 306 -79.50 -6.46 6.78
C ALA A 306 -79.01 -6.23 8.22
N MET A 307 -79.45 -5.13 8.84
CA MET A 307 -79.08 -4.78 10.21
C MET A 307 -80.28 -4.95 11.13
N ASN A 308 -80.20 -5.88 12.08
CA ASN A 308 -81.20 -6.06 13.12
C ASN A 308 -80.56 -5.82 14.49
N SER A 309 -81.06 -4.81 15.22
CA SER A 309 -80.84 -4.65 16.66
C SER A 309 -79.40 -4.88 17.15
N HIS A 310 -78.39 -4.34 16.43
CA HIS A 310 -76.93 -4.45 16.66
C HIS A 310 -76.20 -5.67 16.06
N LYS A 311 -76.82 -6.45 15.16
CA LYS A 311 -76.15 -7.51 14.39
C LYS A 311 -76.37 -7.31 12.89
N SER A 312 -75.30 -7.44 12.10
CA SER A 312 -75.37 -7.50 10.64
C SER A 312 -75.54 -8.96 10.21
N SER A 313 -76.61 -9.25 9.46
CA SER A 313 -76.83 -10.54 8.80
C SER A 313 -76.65 -10.42 7.29
N VAL A 314 -76.16 -11.50 6.67
CA VAL A 314 -75.87 -11.55 5.23
C VAL A 314 -76.85 -12.51 4.56
N ILE A 315 -77.49 -12.06 3.49
CA ILE A 315 -78.48 -12.81 2.71
C ILE A 315 -78.02 -12.87 1.26
N GLY A 316 -77.85 -14.08 0.71
CA GLY A 316 -77.51 -14.26 -0.70
C GLY A 316 -78.76 -14.41 -1.56
N LEU A 317 -78.88 -13.60 -2.61
CA LEU A 317 -79.95 -13.66 -3.61
C LEU A 317 -79.34 -13.90 -5.00
N ARG A 318 -79.81 -14.92 -5.71
CA ARG A 318 -79.38 -15.20 -7.09
C ARG A 318 -80.38 -14.58 -8.07
N LEU A 319 -79.92 -13.64 -8.89
CA LEU A 319 -80.75 -13.04 -9.93
C LEU A 319 -80.98 -14.07 -11.06
N LYS A 320 -82.24 -14.37 -11.39
CA LYS A 320 -82.58 -15.13 -12.60
C LYS A 320 -82.53 -14.19 -13.80
N ARG A 321 -81.78 -14.56 -14.86
CA ARG A 321 -81.73 -13.80 -16.13
C ARG A 321 -83.15 -13.50 -16.62
N GLY A 322 -83.54 -12.22 -16.63
CA GLY A 322 -84.80 -11.75 -17.23
C GLY A 322 -85.91 -11.30 -16.28
N GLN A 323 -85.73 -11.31 -14.95
CA GLN A 323 -86.68 -10.69 -14.03
C GLN A 323 -86.11 -9.38 -13.47
N HIS A 324 -86.70 -8.26 -13.88
CA HIS A 324 -86.46 -6.97 -13.22
C HIS A 324 -86.93 -7.08 -11.77
N ALA A 325 -85.98 -7.07 -10.84
CA ALA A 325 -86.24 -6.71 -9.44
C ALA A 325 -85.78 -5.25 -9.35
N ILE A 326 -86.66 -4.27 -9.17
CA ILE A 326 -87.39 -4.02 -7.93
C ILE A 326 -88.59 -3.12 -8.32
N THR A 327 -89.82 -3.52 -7.95
CA THR A 327 -90.93 -2.55 -7.89
C THR A 327 -90.83 -1.80 -6.58
N ASP A 328 -90.65 -0.48 -6.68
CA ASP A 328 -90.75 0.50 -5.62
C ASP A 328 -91.96 0.22 -4.73
N ASN A 329 -91.74 -0.01 -3.44
CA ASN A 329 -92.82 -0.14 -2.47
C ASN A 329 -92.61 0.83 -1.32
N SER A 330 -92.83 2.10 -1.64
CA SER A 330 -93.01 3.18 -0.68
C SER A 330 -94.46 3.19 -0.14
N ARG A 331 -94.75 2.59 1.04
CA ARG A 331 -95.57 3.14 2.16
C ARG A 331 -96.09 2.10 3.20
N PRO A 332 -96.43 2.53 4.44
CA PRO A 332 -96.55 1.68 5.65
C PRO A 332 -97.98 1.50 6.24
N GLY A 333 -98.13 0.53 7.15
CA GLY A 333 -99.29 0.30 8.05
C GLY A 333 -100.11 -0.97 7.68
N GLN A 334 -100.78 -1.72 8.56
CA GLN A 334 -101.06 -1.63 10.01
C GLN A 334 -101.75 -2.95 10.44
N LEU A 335 -101.39 -3.47 11.61
CA LEU A 335 -102.13 -4.28 12.63
C LEU A 335 -103.28 -5.26 12.27
N ALA A 336 -103.23 -6.46 12.85
CA ALA A 336 -104.26 -7.18 13.67
C ALA A 336 -103.88 -8.68 13.72
N ASP A 337 -103.52 -9.31 14.86
CA ASP A 337 -104.27 -9.66 16.09
C ASP A 337 -105.31 -10.80 15.94
N GLY A 338 -105.33 -11.69 16.94
CA GLY A 338 -106.16 -12.90 17.12
C GLY A 338 -105.36 -14.19 16.94
N GLY A 339 -105.02 -14.98 17.96
CA GLY A 339 -105.84 -15.52 19.06
C GLY A 339 -105.96 -17.04 18.82
N GLN A 340 -105.12 -17.87 19.45
CA GLN A 340 -105.34 -18.61 20.71
C GLN A 340 -106.12 -19.94 20.54
N ASP A 341 -105.54 -20.97 21.17
CA ASP A 341 -106.13 -22.21 21.73
C ASP A 341 -106.30 -23.53 20.94
N ASP A 342 -105.64 -24.54 21.54
CA ASP A 342 -106.16 -25.83 22.05
C ASP A 342 -105.85 -27.17 21.36
N GLY A 343 -105.42 -28.10 22.24
CA GLY A 343 -105.58 -29.57 22.19
C GLY A 343 -104.43 -30.33 21.54
N ASP A 344 -103.47 -30.91 22.25
CA ASP A 344 -103.51 -31.98 23.27
C ASP A 344 -103.89 -33.39 22.74
N ASP A 345 -103.10 -34.35 23.26
CA ASP A 345 -103.25 -35.80 23.29
C ASP A 345 -103.02 -36.69 22.05
N GLY A 346 -101.94 -37.47 22.13
CA GLY A 346 -102.11 -38.87 22.54
C GLY A 346 -101.80 -39.98 21.52
N ALA A 347 -100.76 -40.77 21.85
CA ALA A 347 -100.64 -42.23 21.66
C ALA A 347 -100.56 -42.79 20.21
N ASN A 348 -99.97 -43.95 19.91
CA ASN A 348 -98.97 -44.84 20.51
C ASN A 348 -98.75 -45.94 19.45
N ALA A 349 -97.50 -46.39 19.30
CA ALA A 349 -97.05 -47.75 18.96
C ALA A 349 -97.46 -48.50 17.66
N GLN A 350 -96.48 -49.34 17.25
CA GLN A 350 -96.58 -50.59 16.45
C GLN A 350 -96.68 -50.39 14.92
N ASP A 351 -96.01 -51.15 14.05
CA ASP A 351 -95.22 -52.38 14.19
C ASP A 351 -94.36 -52.56 12.90
N ASP A 352 -93.57 -53.63 12.88
CA ASP A 352 -92.99 -54.36 11.74
C ASP A 352 -91.64 -53.88 11.19
N SER A 353 -90.53 -54.56 11.53
CA SER A 353 -90.03 -55.84 10.98
C SER A 353 -89.61 -55.67 9.50
N HIS A 354 -88.36 -55.89 9.08
CA HIS A 354 -87.34 -56.87 9.48
C HIS A 354 -85.93 -56.36 9.17
#